data_AF-X1HVU9-F1
#
_entry.id   AF-X1HVU9-F1
#
_cell.length_a   1.000
_cell.length_b   1.000
_cell.length_c   1.000
_cell.angle_alpha   90.00
_cell.angle_beta   90.00
_cell.angle_gamma   90.00
#
_symmetry.space_group_name_H-M   'P 1'
#
loop_
_entity.id
_entity.type
_entity.pdbx_description
1 polymer ?
#
loop_
_entity_poly.entity_id
_entity_poly.type
_entity_poly.pdbx_seq_one_letter_code
_entity_poly.pdbx_strand_id
1 'polypeptide(L)'
;EFFIRRSRGYAPQPIKVDTFFDEPILALGGQLKNTFCLAKKNRAIISHHIGDLENLPALTSFEEGIEHFLKLFDTYPKILACDLHPEYISTKFAQEYIKKLGGGTQLIPVQHHHAHIASLMIEQGIKETLIGVSFDGAGLGSDGNIWGGEFLIANFSSFSRVAHLKEIPLPGGEQAIKEPWRMALSYLKASYGKDFYLPAHKWLERIDPHKLSLVNTLIEKKINSPLTSSMGRLFDAVASIIGLQDKVNYEAQAAIELEMLASKQEKGDY
;
A
#
# COMPACT_ATOMS: atom_id res chain seq x y z
N GLU A 1 -20.31 -1.79 -8.90
CA GLU A 1 -19.22 -1.46 -9.83
C GLU A 1 -18.03 -1.02 -8.98
N PHE A 2 -16.85 -1.64 -9.15
CA PHE A 2 -15.67 -1.30 -8.35
C PHE A 2 -14.89 -0.18 -9.04
N PHE A 3 -14.70 0.95 -8.35
CA PHE A 3 -13.94 2.07 -8.89
C PHE A 3 -12.44 1.88 -8.68
N ILE A 4 -11.66 1.90 -9.77
CA ILE A 4 -10.18 1.90 -9.70
C ILE A 4 -9.63 3.33 -9.62
N ARG A 5 -10.33 4.32 -10.20
CA ARG A 5 -9.93 5.74 -10.19
C ARG A 5 -11.13 6.67 -10.07
N ARG A 6 -11.22 7.42 -8.97
CA ARG A 6 -12.25 8.45 -8.75
C ARG A 6 -11.72 9.83 -9.14
N SER A 7 -12.12 10.33 -10.31
CA SER A 7 -11.74 11.67 -10.80
C SER A 7 -12.87 12.36 -11.57
N ARG A 8 -12.72 12.54 -12.90
CA ARG A 8 -13.64 13.28 -13.75
C ARG A 8 -15.05 12.68 -13.70
N GLY A 9 -16.05 13.55 -13.55
CA GLY A 9 -17.47 13.14 -13.46
C GLY A 9 -17.92 12.69 -12.07
N TYR A 10 -16.99 12.54 -11.10
CA TYR A 10 -17.29 12.13 -9.73
C TYR A 10 -16.78 13.15 -8.70
N ALA A 11 -15.50 13.51 -8.74
CA ALA A 11 -14.98 14.55 -7.85
C ALA A 11 -15.43 15.95 -8.33
N PRO A 12 -15.79 16.88 -7.43
CA PRO A 12 -15.72 16.82 -5.97
C PRO A 12 -17.06 16.44 -5.29
N GLN A 13 -17.91 15.62 -5.92
CA GLN A 13 -19.19 15.23 -5.34
C GLN A 13 -18.97 14.55 -3.97
N PRO A 14 -19.58 15.08 -2.89
CA PRO A 14 -19.44 14.50 -1.55
C PRO A 14 -20.09 13.12 -1.46
N ILE A 15 -19.47 12.23 -0.71
CA ILE A 15 -20.05 10.96 -0.28
C ILE A 15 -20.74 11.22 1.07
N LYS A 16 -22.04 10.89 1.16
CA LYS A 16 -22.75 10.90 2.44
C LYS A 16 -22.34 9.65 3.22
N VAL A 17 -21.95 9.84 4.47
CA VAL A 17 -21.55 8.74 5.37
C VAL A 17 -22.47 8.70 6.59
N ASP A 18 -22.61 7.53 7.19
CA ASP A 18 -23.43 7.32 8.39
C ASP A 18 -22.72 7.66 9.70
N THR A 19 -21.53 8.23 9.59
CA THR A 19 -20.72 8.77 10.69
C THR A 19 -20.88 10.29 10.73
N PHE A 20 -20.99 10.85 11.93
CA PHE A 20 -20.96 12.29 12.13
C PHE A 20 -19.58 12.72 12.65
N PHE A 21 -18.89 13.57 11.89
CA PHE A 21 -17.63 14.19 12.26
C PHE A 21 -17.92 15.50 13.00
N ASP A 22 -17.69 15.50 14.31
CA ASP A 22 -17.86 16.68 15.17
C ASP A 22 -16.91 17.81 14.76
N GLU A 23 -15.68 17.44 14.41
CA GLU A 23 -14.63 18.35 13.97
C GLU A 23 -14.25 18.09 12.51
N PRO A 24 -13.89 19.12 11.72
CA PRO A 24 -13.46 18.92 10.36
C PRO A 24 -12.10 18.22 10.27
N ILE A 25 -12.01 17.20 9.41
CA ILE A 25 -10.81 16.39 9.21
C ILE A 25 -10.28 16.59 7.79
N LEU A 26 -8.97 16.78 7.65
CA LEU A 26 -8.25 16.63 6.39
C LEU A 26 -7.42 15.34 6.45
N ALA A 27 -7.78 14.34 5.66
CA ALA A 27 -7.00 13.12 5.50
C ALA A 27 -6.16 13.21 4.23
N LEU A 28 -4.85 12.99 4.33
CA LEU A 28 -3.89 13.24 3.26
C LEU A 28 -3.61 12.00 2.39
N GLY A 29 -4.01 10.81 2.84
CA GLY A 29 -3.84 9.56 2.11
C GLY A 29 -2.39 9.03 2.07
N GLY A 30 -2.19 7.94 1.31
CA GLY A 30 -0.89 7.33 1.08
C GLY A 30 -0.03 8.07 0.03
N GLN A 31 1.09 7.50 -0.37
CA GLN A 31 2.00 8.11 -1.36
C GLN A 31 1.59 7.82 -2.82
N LEU A 32 1.30 6.56 -3.11
CA LEU A 32 0.95 6.10 -4.45
C LEU A 32 -0.55 6.26 -4.69
N LYS A 33 -0.91 6.57 -5.94
CA LYS A 33 -2.30 6.73 -6.40
C LYS A 33 -3.13 7.66 -5.49
N ASN A 34 -2.48 8.69 -4.95
CA ASN A 34 -2.97 9.51 -3.86
C ASN A 34 -4.32 10.19 -4.18
N THR A 35 -5.14 10.26 -3.14
CA THR A 35 -6.26 11.19 -2.99
C THR A 35 -6.26 11.71 -1.56
N PHE A 36 -6.56 12.99 -1.37
CA PHE A 36 -6.88 13.52 -0.04
C PHE A 36 -8.40 13.57 0.17
N CYS A 37 -8.85 13.66 1.41
CA CYS A 37 -10.27 13.72 1.76
C CYS A 37 -10.52 14.80 2.81
N LEU A 38 -11.53 15.62 2.56
CA LEU A 38 -12.08 16.56 3.54
C LEU A 38 -13.37 15.98 4.12
N ALA A 39 -13.42 15.78 5.44
CA ALA A 39 -14.59 15.25 6.12
C ALA A 39 -15.17 16.28 7.11
N LYS A 40 -16.48 16.47 7.08
CA LYS A 40 -17.22 17.44 7.93
C LYS A 40 -18.68 17.01 8.06
N LYS A 41 -19.22 17.01 9.28
CA LYS A 41 -20.60 16.54 9.57
C LYS A 41 -20.77 15.10 9.05
N ASN A 42 -21.72 14.83 8.17
CA ASN A 42 -21.97 13.50 7.60
C ASN A 42 -21.51 13.35 6.15
N ARG A 43 -20.43 14.06 5.76
CA ARG A 43 -19.92 14.07 4.40
C ARG A 43 -18.42 13.87 4.37
N ALA A 44 -17.97 13.04 3.43
CA ALA A 44 -16.58 12.85 3.04
C ALA A 44 -16.41 13.32 1.59
N ILE A 45 -15.48 14.25 1.37
CA ILE A 45 -15.22 14.89 0.08
C ILE A 45 -13.83 14.46 -0.35
N ILE A 46 -13.78 13.40 -1.14
CA ILE A 46 -12.52 12.86 -1.68
C ILE A 46 -12.12 13.69 -2.91
N SER A 47 -10.83 14.01 -3.01
CA SER A 47 -10.26 14.69 -4.16
C SER A 47 -10.38 13.85 -5.43
N HIS A 48 -10.06 14.47 -6.58
CA HIS A 48 -9.72 13.68 -7.75
C HIS A 48 -8.40 12.92 -7.50
N HIS A 49 -8.17 11.85 -8.25
CA HIS A 49 -6.88 11.15 -8.27
C HIS A 49 -5.74 12.11 -8.62
N ILE A 50 -4.79 12.23 -7.70
CA ILE A 50 -3.59 13.07 -7.83
C ILE A 50 -2.46 12.29 -8.50
N GLY A 51 -2.28 11.02 -8.12
CA GLY A 51 -1.23 10.14 -8.65
C GLY A 51 -0.13 9.86 -7.63
N ASP A 52 1.09 9.64 -8.11
CA ASP A 52 2.25 9.36 -7.27
C ASP A 52 2.96 10.65 -6.87
N LEU A 53 2.98 10.93 -5.56
CA LEU A 53 3.50 12.16 -4.98
C LEU A 53 5.02 12.35 -5.12
N GLU A 54 5.79 11.34 -5.55
CA GLU A 54 7.21 11.54 -5.88
C GLU A 54 7.41 12.43 -7.10
N ASN A 55 6.39 12.51 -7.96
CA ASN A 55 6.42 13.36 -9.14
C ASN A 55 6.06 14.80 -8.76
N LEU A 56 6.96 15.75 -9.05
CA LEU A 56 6.75 17.17 -8.75
C LEU A 56 5.38 17.71 -9.24
N PRO A 57 4.90 17.40 -10.46
CA PRO A 57 3.57 17.85 -10.88
C PRO A 57 2.43 17.31 -10.01
N ALA A 58 2.54 16.07 -9.54
CA ALA A 58 1.54 15.47 -8.65
C ALA A 58 1.58 16.12 -7.26
N LEU A 59 2.77 16.40 -6.73
CA LEU A 59 2.92 17.15 -5.48
C LEU A 59 2.34 18.56 -5.58
N THR A 60 2.62 19.30 -6.66
CA THR A 60 2.02 20.63 -6.87
C THR A 60 0.49 20.54 -6.94
N SER A 61 -0.05 19.57 -7.70
CA SER A 61 -1.49 19.34 -7.78
C SER A 61 -2.11 18.95 -6.44
N PHE A 62 -1.38 18.23 -5.59
CA PHE A 62 -1.78 17.86 -4.24
C PHE A 62 -1.93 19.10 -3.35
N GLU A 63 -0.88 19.93 -3.27
CA GLU A 63 -0.83 21.12 -2.41
C GLU A 63 -1.87 22.16 -2.84
N GLU A 64 -1.92 22.48 -4.13
CA GLU A 64 -2.91 23.42 -4.68
C GLU A 64 -4.33 22.89 -4.53
N GLY A 65 -4.52 21.58 -4.73
CA GLY A 65 -5.80 20.90 -4.57
C GLY A 65 -6.35 21.00 -3.16
N ILE A 66 -5.50 20.80 -2.14
CA ILE A 66 -5.89 20.93 -0.73
C ILE A 66 -6.36 22.37 -0.46
N GLU A 67 -5.56 23.37 -0.81
CA GLU A 67 -5.90 24.78 -0.60
C GLU A 67 -7.18 25.18 -1.33
N HIS A 68 -7.38 24.66 -2.55
CA HIS A 68 -8.60 24.89 -3.32
C HIS A 68 -9.83 24.28 -2.63
N PHE A 69 -9.76 23.03 -2.15
CA PHE A 69 -10.88 22.35 -1.50
C PHE A 69 -11.24 22.99 -0.17
N LEU A 70 -10.25 23.38 0.64
CA LEU A 70 -10.49 24.07 1.92
C LEU A 70 -11.26 25.38 1.73
N LYS A 71 -10.89 26.16 0.70
CA LYS A 71 -11.60 27.39 0.31
C LYS A 71 -12.99 27.10 -0.25
N LEU A 72 -13.10 26.16 -1.18
CA LEU A 72 -14.36 25.83 -1.86
C LEU A 72 -15.45 25.36 -0.87
N PHE A 73 -15.06 24.58 0.13
CA PHE A 73 -15.98 24.00 1.11
C PHE A 73 -16.03 24.76 2.44
N ASP A 74 -15.40 25.94 2.52
CA ASP A 74 -15.32 26.79 3.70
C ASP A 74 -15.06 25.97 4.97
N THR A 75 -13.92 25.29 4.98
CA THR A 75 -13.57 24.33 6.02
C THR A 75 -12.16 24.52 6.50
N TYR A 76 -12.02 24.50 7.82
CA TYR A 76 -10.75 24.67 8.53
C TYR A 76 -10.51 23.38 9.34
N PRO A 77 -9.54 22.54 8.94
CA PRO A 77 -9.31 21.26 9.59
C PRO A 77 -8.88 21.45 11.03
N LYS A 78 -9.45 20.66 11.94
CA LYS A 78 -8.99 20.52 13.34
C LYS A 78 -8.25 19.21 13.56
N ILE A 79 -8.39 18.29 12.63
CA ILE A 79 -7.68 17.02 12.61
C ILE A 79 -7.03 16.86 11.24
N LEU A 80 -5.74 16.55 11.24
CA LEU A 80 -4.97 16.16 10.07
C LEU A 80 -4.66 14.68 10.20
N ALA A 81 -5.09 13.86 9.25
CA ALA A 81 -4.81 12.43 9.24
C ALA A 81 -3.80 12.11 8.12
N CYS A 82 -2.78 11.31 8.44
CA CYS A 82 -1.77 10.86 7.47
C CYS A 82 -1.48 9.37 7.64
N ASP A 83 -0.80 8.77 6.66
CA ASP A 83 -0.29 7.41 6.80
C ASP A 83 0.71 7.31 7.96
N LEU A 84 0.86 6.12 8.53
CA LEU A 84 1.86 5.82 9.55
C LEU A 84 3.30 5.92 9.00
N HIS A 85 3.49 5.77 7.68
CA HIS A 85 4.81 5.81 7.07
C HIS A 85 5.47 7.20 7.20
N PRO A 86 6.58 7.34 7.94
CA PRO A 86 7.19 8.66 8.23
C PRO A 86 7.83 9.29 6.99
N GLU A 87 8.37 8.47 6.09
CA GLU A 87 9.05 8.97 4.90
C GLU A 87 8.14 9.37 3.74
N TYR A 88 6.84 9.05 3.82
CA TYR A 88 5.90 9.42 2.76
C TYR A 88 5.82 10.93 2.60
N ILE A 89 5.76 11.38 1.35
CA ILE A 89 5.65 12.81 1.03
C ILE A 89 4.36 13.39 1.63
N SER A 90 3.25 12.64 1.62
CA SER A 90 2.00 13.05 2.29
C SER A 90 2.17 13.22 3.81
N THR A 91 2.93 12.34 4.46
CA THR A 91 3.23 12.43 5.91
C THR A 91 4.15 13.59 6.23
N LYS A 92 5.21 13.80 5.45
CA LYS A 92 6.11 14.96 5.59
C LYS A 92 5.36 16.28 5.37
N PHE A 93 4.50 16.32 4.35
CA PHE A 93 3.59 17.45 4.15
C PHE A 93 2.73 17.67 5.39
N ALA A 94 2.15 16.62 5.99
CA ALA A 94 1.33 16.73 7.20
C ALA A 94 2.07 17.40 8.36
N GLN A 95 3.32 16.98 8.59
CA GLN A 95 4.18 17.46 9.67
C GLN A 95 4.57 18.94 9.50
N GLU A 96 4.73 19.42 8.28
CA GLU A 96 4.98 20.84 8.01
C GLU A 96 3.68 21.66 7.98
N TYR A 97 2.60 21.09 7.44
CA TYR A 97 1.33 21.78 7.30
C TYR A 97 0.65 22.06 8.64
N ILE A 98 0.73 21.13 9.60
CA ILE A 98 0.20 21.35 10.95
C ILE A 98 0.84 22.57 11.64
N LYS A 99 2.14 22.83 11.40
CA LYS A 99 2.83 24.01 11.93
C LYS A 99 2.23 25.31 11.38
N LYS A 100 1.78 25.30 10.12
CA LYS A 100 1.11 26.44 9.47
C LYS A 100 -0.30 26.68 10.01
N LEU A 101 -1.02 25.61 10.39
CA LEU A 101 -2.39 25.71 10.92
C LEU A 101 -2.46 26.22 12.38
N GLY A 102 -1.36 26.14 13.13
CA GLY A 102 -1.26 26.65 14.51
C GLY A 102 -1.78 25.69 15.60
N GLY A 103 -1.79 26.16 16.85
CA GLY A 103 -1.92 25.35 18.08
C GLY A 103 -3.29 24.74 18.41
N GLY A 104 -4.14 24.49 17.42
CA GLY A 104 -5.48 23.91 17.61
C GLY A 104 -5.81 22.76 16.66
N THR A 105 -4.83 22.26 15.91
CA THR A 105 -4.98 21.13 14.99
C THR A 105 -4.21 19.93 15.54
N GLN A 106 -4.80 18.75 15.50
CA GLN A 106 -4.13 17.51 15.89
C GLN A 106 -3.68 16.72 14.65
N LEU A 107 -2.45 16.18 14.67
CA LEU A 107 -1.98 15.22 13.68
C LEU A 107 -2.24 13.79 14.19
N ILE A 108 -2.92 12.98 13.40
CA ILE A 108 -3.25 11.58 13.71
C ILE A 108 -2.67 10.68 12.61
N PRO A 109 -1.60 9.91 12.89
CA PRO A 109 -1.15 8.86 11.99
C PRO A 109 -2.13 7.68 12.01
N VAL A 110 -2.44 7.13 10.85
CA VAL A 110 -3.34 5.99 10.67
C VAL A 110 -2.60 4.89 9.91
N GLN A 111 -2.72 3.65 10.38
CA GLN A 111 -2.04 2.53 9.77
C GLN A 111 -2.68 2.18 8.41
N HIS A 112 -1.84 1.92 7.40
CA HIS A 112 -2.24 1.77 5.99
C HIS A 112 -3.33 0.71 5.75
N HIS A 113 -3.16 -0.49 6.30
CA HIS A 113 -4.05 -1.63 6.11
C HIS A 113 -5.36 -1.46 6.91
N HIS A 114 -5.27 -0.84 8.08
CA HIS A 114 -6.42 -0.42 8.86
C HIS A 114 -7.25 0.62 8.10
N ALA A 115 -6.62 1.57 7.42
CA ALA A 115 -7.30 2.54 6.56
C ALA A 115 -8.03 1.87 5.37
N HIS A 116 -7.42 0.86 4.73
CA HIS A 116 -8.11 0.06 3.69
C HIS A 116 -9.38 -0.59 4.22
N ILE A 117 -9.31 -1.27 5.36
CA ILE A 117 -10.48 -1.90 5.98
C ILE A 117 -11.52 -0.87 6.41
N ALA A 118 -11.11 0.23 7.03
CA ALA A 118 -12.02 1.29 7.47
C ALA A 118 -12.77 1.94 6.29
N SER A 119 -12.12 2.06 5.12
CA SER A 119 -12.77 2.58 3.91
C SER A 119 -13.93 1.68 3.46
N LEU A 120 -13.74 0.36 3.49
CA LEU A 120 -14.77 -0.63 3.20
C LEU A 120 -15.90 -0.58 4.23
N MET A 121 -15.56 -0.46 5.51
CA MET A 121 -16.55 -0.34 6.59
C MET A 121 -17.47 0.88 6.37
N ILE A 122 -16.90 2.03 5.98
CA ILE A 122 -17.68 3.23 5.66
C ILE A 122 -18.58 2.99 4.44
N GLU A 123 -18.04 2.42 3.36
CA GLU A 123 -18.80 2.20 2.12
C GLU A 123 -19.97 1.24 2.33
N GLN A 124 -19.77 0.19 3.14
CA GLN A 124 -20.77 -0.84 3.40
C GLN A 124 -21.67 -0.53 4.62
N GLY A 125 -21.41 0.56 5.34
CA GLY A 125 -22.16 0.93 6.54
C GLY A 125 -21.95 -0.01 7.74
N ILE A 126 -20.85 -0.77 7.76
CA ILE A 126 -20.52 -1.73 8.82
C ILE A 126 -19.92 -0.96 10.00
N LYS A 127 -20.48 -1.14 11.21
CA LYS A 127 -20.02 -0.43 12.42
C LYS A 127 -19.41 -1.36 13.47
N GLU A 128 -19.70 -2.64 13.33
CA GLU A 128 -19.22 -3.71 14.19
C GLU A 128 -17.74 -4.00 13.93
N THR A 129 -17.08 -4.60 14.93
CA THR A 129 -15.76 -5.19 14.73
C THR A 129 -15.86 -6.37 13.77
N LEU A 130 -14.98 -6.39 12.77
CA LEU A 130 -14.95 -7.41 11.72
C LEU A 130 -13.55 -8.01 11.55
N ILE A 131 -13.47 -9.12 10.82
CA ILE A 131 -12.21 -9.62 10.28
C ILE A 131 -12.04 -9.02 8.88
N GLY A 132 -11.02 -8.19 8.69
CA GLY A 132 -10.66 -7.61 7.41
C GLY A 132 -9.39 -8.25 6.87
N VAL A 133 -9.40 -8.55 5.57
CA VAL A 133 -8.24 -9.09 4.85
C VAL A 133 -7.70 -7.98 3.96
N SER A 134 -6.46 -7.57 4.18
CA SER A 134 -5.83 -6.48 3.44
C SER A 134 -4.61 -7.01 2.69
N PHE A 135 -4.79 -7.25 1.39
CA PHE A 135 -3.75 -7.68 0.48
C PHE A 135 -3.30 -6.52 -0.40
N ASP A 136 -2.03 -6.17 -0.30
CA ASP A 136 -1.43 -5.01 -0.95
C ASP A 136 0.04 -5.29 -1.34
N GLY A 137 0.65 -4.38 -2.09
CA GLY A 137 2.05 -4.38 -2.44
C GLY A 137 2.96 -3.97 -1.29
N ALA A 138 2.70 -2.86 -0.59
CA ALA A 138 3.56 -2.40 0.50
C ALA A 138 2.89 -1.32 1.34
N GLY A 139 2.74 -1.57 2.63
CA GLY A 139 2.43 -0.55 3.63
C GLY A 139 3.23 -0.76 4.91
N LEU A 140 3.61 0.32 5.59
CA LEU A 140 4.38 0.21 6.83
C LEU A 140 3.51 -0.43 7.94
N GLY A 141 4.01 -1.52 8.49
CA GLY A 141 3.46 -2.18 9.66
C GLY A 141 3.70 -1.39 10.94
N SER A 142 2.86 -1.63 11.95
CA SER A 142 3.06 -1.03 13.28
C SER A 142 4.31 -1.56 14.00
N ASP A 143 4.89 -2.66 13.50
CA ASP A 143 6.13 -3.28 13.95
C ASP A 143 7.38 -2.84 13.16
N GLY A 144 7.20 -1.93 12.17
CA GLY A 144 8.27 -1.45 11.30
C GLY A 144 8.58 -2.35 10.10
N ASN A 145 7.92 -3.51 9.97
CA ASN A 145 8.04 -4.38 8.79
C ASN A 145 7.13 -3.89 7.65
N ILE A 146 7.35 -4.41 6.44
CA ILE A 146 6.50 -4.09 5.28
C ILE A 146 5.35 -5.09 5.19
N TRP A 147 4.14 -4.64 5.49
CA TRP A 147 2.93 -5.43 5.42
C TRP A 147 2.34 -5.43 4.00
N GLY A 148 1.44 -6.38 3.75
CA GLY A 148 0.67 -6.48 2.51
C GLY A 148 -0.06 -7.80 2.33
N GLY A 149 -0.13 -8.64 3.36
CA GLY A 149 -0.76 -9.96 3.35
C GLY A 149 -1.42 -10.25 4.68
N GLU A 150 -2.26 -9.32 5.15
CA GLU A 150 -2.66 -9.21 6.55
C GLU A 150 -4.12 -9.61 6.80
N PHE A 151 -4.36 -10.25 7.95
CA PHE A 151 -5.67 -10.53 8.50
C PHE A 151 -5.80 -9.76 9.82
N LEU A 152 -6.71 -8.79 9.86
CA LEU A 152 -6.88 -7.89 10.99
C LEU A 152 -8.28 -8.06 11.59
N ILE A 153 -8.38 -8.13 12.93
CA ILE A 153 -9.63 -7.84 13.62
C ILE A 153 -9.67 -6.33 13.83
N ALA A 154 -10.61 -5.63 13.19
CA ALA A 154 -10.61 -4.17 13.14
C ALA A 154 -12.01 -3.56 13.36
N ASN A 155 -12.02 -2.36 13.94
CA ASN A 155 -13.14 -1.42 13.94
C ASN A 155 -12.60 -0.02 13.59
N PHE A 156 -13.41 1.04 13.68
CA PHE A 156 -12.95 2.39 13.31
C PHE A 156 -11.85 2.97 14.21
N SER A 157 -11.71 2.51 15.46
CA SER A 157 -10.78 3.09 16.42
C SER A 157 -9.51 2.26 16.65
N SER A 158 -9.53 0.98 16.27
CA SER A 158 -8.47 0.05 16.61
C SER A 158 -8.43 -1.16 15.66
N PHE A 159 -7.27 -1.81 15.63
CA PHE A 159 -7.10 -3.09 14.95
C PHE A 159 -6.14 -3.99 15.72
N SER A 160 -6.24 -5.29 15.49
CA SER A 160 -5.31 -6.32 15.97
C SER A 160 -4.91 -7.22 14.80
N ARG A 161 -3.61 -7.42 14.60
CA ARG A 161 -3.06 -8.32 13.58
C ARG A 161 -3.15 -9.75 14.09
N VAL A 162 -4.01 -10.57 13.49
CA VAL A 162 -4.30 -11.95 13.95
C VAL A 162 -3.69 -13.04 13.09
N ALA A 163 -3.46 -12.76 11.81
CA ALA A 163 -2.67 -13.63 10.92
C ALA A 163 -2.04 -12.80 9.81
N HIS A 164 -0.98 -13.33 9.20
CA HIS A 164 -0.31 -12.73 8.07
C HIS A 164 0.48 -13.77 7.29
N LEU A 165 0.87 -13.45 6.05
CA LEU A 165 1.84 -14.24 5.31
C LEU A 165 3.17 -14.31 6.09
N LYS A 166 3.84 -15.47 6.03
CA LYS A 166 5.16 -15.63 6.63
C LYS A 166 6.09 -14.52 6.14
N GLU A 167 6.69 -13.81 7.09
CA GLU A 167 7.61 -12.73 6.77
C GLU A 167 8.88 -13.28 6.09
N ILE A 168 9.25 -12.66 4.98
CA ILE A 168 10.41 -13.02 4.19
C ILE A 168 11.25 -11.77 3.86
N PRO A 169 12.56 -11.92 3.62
CA PRO A 169 13.41 -10.79 3.26
C PRO A 169 13.01 -10.16 1.92
N LEU A 170 13.01 -8.82 1.85
CA LEU A 170 12.81 -7.98 0.66
C LEU A 170 14.17 -7.41 0.20
N PRO A 171 14.99 -8.17 -0.55
CA PRO A 171 16.38 -7.82 -0.73
C PRO A 171 16.59 -6.67 -1.72
N GLY A 172 17.11 -5.55 -1.21
CA GLY A 172 17.28 -4.31 -1.94
C GLY A 172 16.08 -3.36 -1.86
N GLY A 173 15.12 -3.62 -0.95
CA GLY A 173 13.96 -2.74 -0.75
C GLY A 173 13.17 -2.53 -2.04
N GLU A 174 13.06 -1.28 -2.48
CA GLU A 174 12.39 -0.90 -3.73
C GLU A 174 12.92 -1.61 -4.98
N GLN A 175 14.20 -1.99 -5.00
CA GLN A 175 14.77 -2.70 -6.14
C GLN A 175 14.07 -4.05 -6.36
N ALA A 176 13.59 -4.71 -5.31
CA ALA A 176 12.82 -5.95 -5.41
C ALA A 176 11.41 -5.76 -5.99
N ILE A 177 10.87 -4.52 -5.97
CA ILE A 177 9.63 -4.18 -6.67
C ILE A 177 9.88 -4.13 -8.18
N LYS A 178 11.04 -3.58 -8.61
CA LYS A 178 11.41 -3.45 -10.03
C LYS A 178 11.95 -4.74 -10.62
N GLU A 179 12.54 -5.61 -9.79
CA GLU A 179 13.14 -6.87 -10.18
C GLU A 179 12.51 -8.05 -9.40
N PRO A 180 11.31 -8.52 -9.79
CA PRO A 180 10.60 -9.65 -9.17
C PRO A 180 11.45 -10.89 -8.87
N TRP A 181 12.49 -11.17 -9.68
CA TRP A 181 13.40 -12.30 -9.44
C TRP A 181 14.09 -12.25 -8.06
N ARG A 182 14.26 -11.05 -7.50
CA ARG A 182 14.78 -10.87 -6.13
C ARG A 182 13.86 -11.50 -5.09
N MET A 183 12.55 -11.37 -5.26
CA MET A 183 11.56 -11.99 -4.38
C MET A 183 11.47 -13.50 -4.62
N ALA A 184 11.58 -13.95 -5.88
CA ALA A 184 11.68 -15.37 -6.19
C ALA A 184 12.81 -16.05 -5.40
N LEU A 185 14.00 -15.43 -5.34
CA LEU A 185 15.12 -15.94 -4.54
C LEU A 185 14.76 -16.06 -3.06
N SER A 186 14.15 -15.02 -2.46
CA SER A 186 13.74 -15.05 -1.05
C SER A 186 12.77 -16.19 -0.74
N TYR A 187 11.73 -16.37 -1.57
CA TYR A 187 10.75 -17.45 -1.37
C TYR A 187 11.34 -18.83 -1.61
N LEU A 188 12.15 -19.00 -2.65
CA LEU A 188 12.82 -20.27 -2.95
C LEU A 188 13.76 -20.68 -1.80
N LYS A 189 14.57 -19.76 -1.26
CA LYS A 189 15.41 -20.02 -0.09
C LYS A 189 14.59 -20.27 1.17
N ALA A 190 13.50 -19.55 1.39
CA ALA A 190 12.63 -19.75 2.55
C ALA A 190 11.92 -21.12 2.55
N SER A 191 11.68 -21.68 1.35
CA SER A 191 10.98 -22.95 1.15
C SER A 191 11.93 -24.16 1.12
N TYR A 192 13.07 -24.03 0.44
CA TYR A 192 13.99 -25.14 0.15
C TYR A 192 15.37 -25.00 0.82
N GLY A 193 15.62 -23.90 1.53
CA GLY A 193 16.89 -23.66 2.21
C GLY A 193 18.07 -23.59 1.23
N LYS A 194 19.13 -24.37 1.51
CA LYS A 194 20.31 -24.42 0.65
C LYS A 194 20.03 -25.10 -0.68
N ASP A 195 19.04 -25.98 -0.73
CA ASP A 195 18.72 -26.82 -1.89
C ASP A 195 17.75 -26.17 -2.88
N PHE A 196 17.54 -24.86 -2.75
CA PHE A 196 16.65 -24.09 -3.62
C PHE A 196 17.01 -24.15 -5.12
N TYR A 197 18.25 -24.49 -5.44
CA TYR A 197 18.72 -24.66 -6.82
C TYR A 197 18.10 -25.88 -7.52
N LEU A 198 17.69 -26.91 -6.77
CA LEU A 198 17.11 -28.13 -7.33
C LEU A 198 15.78 -27.87 -8.05
N PRO A 199 14.73 -27.30 -7.39
CA PRO A 199 13.47 -27.01 -8.07
C PRO A 199 13.59 -25.82 -9.04
N ALA A 200 14.59 -24.96 -8.89
CA ALA A 200 14.67 -23.69 -9.60
C ALA A 200 15.60 -23.67 -10.83
N HIS A 201 16.06 -24.82 -11.34
CA HIS A 201 17.04 -24.89 -12.44
C HIS A 201 16.67 -24.01 -13.66
N LYS A 202 15.43 -24.10 -14.16
CA LYS A 202 14.97 -23.27 -15.31
C LYS A 202 14.88 -21.78 -15.00
N TRP A 203 14.58 -21.44 -13.75
CA TRP A 203 14.55 -20.04 -13.31
C TRP A 203 15.98 -19.50 -13.22
N LEU A 204 16.91 -20.26 -12.67
CA LEU A 204 18.33 -19.89 -12.55
C LEU A 204 18.98 -19.59 -13.91
N GLU A 205 18.61 -20.30 -14.97
CA GLU A 205 19.13 -20.06 -16.33
C GLU A 205 18.84 -18.63 -16.85
N ARG A 206 17.81 -17.96 -16.33
CA ARG A 206 17.44 -16.58 -16.73
C ARG A 206 18.13 -15.51 -15.89
N ILE A 207 18.69 -15.88 -14.74
CA ILE A 207 19.24 -14.92 -13.78
C ILE A 207 20.75 -14.87 -13.88
N ASP A 208 21.29 -13.66 -13.97
CA ASP A 208 22.74 -13.43 -13.97
C ASP A 208 23.37 -14.02 -12.68
N PRO A 209 24.34 -14.95 -12.77
CA PRO A 209 24.91 -15.62 -11.61
C PRO A 209 25.64 -14.68 -10.63
N HIS A 210 26.24 -13.60 -11.14
CA HIS A 210 26.91 -12.61 -10.29
C HIS A 210 25.89 -11.80 -9.49
N LYS A 211 24.80 -11.35 -10.12
CA LYS A 211 23.68 -10.68 -9.43
C LYS A 211 23.02 -11.60 -8.42
N LEU A 212 22.80 -12.86 -8.78
CA LEU A 212 22.23 -13.86 -7.88
C LEU A 212 23.07 -14.02 -6.61
N SER A 213 24.39 -14.18 -6.76
CA SER A 213 25.32 -14.32 -5.63
C SER A 213 25.34 -13.06 -4.73
N LEU A 214 25.30 -11.88 -5.34
CA LEU A 214 25.22 -10.62 -4.60
C LEU A 214 23.93 -10.51 -3.78
N VAL A 215 22.78 -10.76 -4.40
CA VAL A 215 21.47 -10.69 -3.72
C VAL A 215 21.35 -11.77 -2.65
N ASN A 216 21.89 -12.97 -2.90
CA ASN A 216 21.99 -14.02 -1.90
C ASN A 216 22.75 -13.54 -0.64
N THR A 217 23.86 -12.84 -0.86
CA THR A 217 24.66 -12.26 0.24
C THR A 217 23.89 -11.19 1.00
N LEU A 218 23.10 -10.35 0.31
CA LEU A 218 22.24 -9.35 0.97
C LEU A 218 21.23 -10.01 1.92
N ILE A 219 20.59 -11.08 1.47
CA ILE A 219 19.63 -11.86 2.27
C ILE A 219 20.33 -12.45 3.50
N GLU A 220 21.43 -13.17 3.30
CA GLU A 220 22.13 -13.90 4.38
C GLU A 220 22.71 -12.97 5.43
N LYS A 221 23.24 -11.82 5.02
CA LYS A 221 23.77 -10.79 5.93
C LYS A 221 22.72 -9.81 6.45
N LYS A 222 21.45 -9.95 6.03
CA LYS A 222 20.34 -9.03 6.36
C LYS A 222 20.65 -7.56 6.03
N ILE A 223 21.39 -7.33 4.95
CA ILE A 223 21.78 -5.98 4.51
C ILE A 223 20.71 -5.47 3.56
N ASN A 224 20.12 -4.30 3.87
CA ASN A 224 19.06 -3.66 3.08
C ASN A 224 17.97 -4.67 2.63
N SER A 225 17.58 -5.54 3.55
CA SER A 225 16.65 -6.65 3.33
C SER A 225 15.59 -6.64 4.42
N PRO A 226 14.76 -5.59 4.53
CA PRO A 226 13.67 -5.55 5.51
C PRO A 226 12.74 -6.74 5.30
N LEU A 227 12.04 -7.14 6.35
CA LEU A 227 11.07 -8.22 6.26
C LEU A 227 9.77 -7.72 5.66
N THR A 228 9.13 -8.57 4.87
CA THR A 228 7.81 -8.31 4.29
C THR A 228 6.90 -9.51 4.34
N SER A 229 5.61 -9.26 4.57
CA SER A 229 4.49 -10.20 4.45
C SER A 229 3.61 -9.88 3.24
N SER A 230 4.14 -9.16 2.24
CA SER A 230 3.36 -8.64 1.11
C SER A 230 2.83 -9.72 0.16
N MET A 231 1.52 -9.67 -0.10
CA MET A 231 0.86 -10.49 -1.12
C MET A 231 1.32 -10.07 -2.52
N GLY A 232 1.49 -8.77 -2.79
CA GLY A 232 2.02 -8.31 -4.07
C GLY A 232 3.42 -8.87 -4.36
N ARG A 233 4.28 -8.94 -3.34
CA ARG A 233 5.62 -9.55 -3.49
C ARG A 233 5.58 -11.07 -3.66
N LEU A 234 4.56 -11.75 -3.14
CA LEU A 234 4.31 -13.17 -3.43
C LEU A 234 3.96 -13.36 -4.91
N PHE A 235 3.05 -12.54 -5.44
CA PHE A 235 2.69 -12.57 -6.86
C PHE A 235 3.90 -12.29 -7.77
N ASP A 236 4.72 -11.29 -7.43
CA ASP A 236 5.95 -11.00 -8.15
C ASP A 236 6.91 -12.21 -8.16
N ALA A 237 7.09 -12.87 -7.01
CA ALA A 237 7.92 -14.05 -6.90
C ALA A 237 7.41 -15.20 -7.78
N VAL A 238 6.11 -15.50 -7.71
CA VAL A 238 5.51 -16.56 -8.53
C VAL A 238 5.67 -16.25 -10.01
N ALA A 239 5.35 -15.02 -10.44
CA ALA A 239 5.49 -14.58 -11.83
C ALA A 239 6.93 -14.75 -12.34
N SER A 240 7.93 -14.40 -11.53
CA SER A 240 9.34 -14.63 -11.89
C SER A 240 9.67 -16.11 -11.96
N ILE A 241 9.29 -16.93 -10.96
CA ILE A 241 9.60 -18.37 -10.92
C ILE A 241 9.09 -19.07 -12.18
N ILE A 242 7.84 -18.81 -12.57
CA ILE A 242 7.23 -19.44 -13.75
C ILE A 242 7.76 -18.88 -15.09
N GLY A 243 8.62 -17.86 -15.06
CA GLY A 243 9.23 -17.27 -16.25
C GLY A 243 8.36 -16.26 -16.98
N LEU A 244 7.38 -15.69 -16.28
CA LEU A 244 6.55 -14.63 -16.83
C LEU A 244 7.29 -13.29 -16.80
N GLN A 245 7.77 -12.86 -15.63
CA GLN A 245 8.41 -11.55 -15.50
C GLN A 245 9.49 -11.50 -14.42
N ASP A 246 10.72 -11.22 -14.85
CA ASP A 246 11.87 -11.05 -13.96
C ASP A 246 12.16 -9.56 -13.66
N LYS A 247 11.69 -8.64 -14.51
CA LYS A 247 11.83 -7.19 -14.32
C LYS A 247 10.57 -6.46 -14.80
N VAL A 248 10.07 -5.51 -14.03
CA VAL A 248 8.86 -4.75 -14.38
C VAL A 248 9.18 -3.30 -14.80
N ASN A 249 8.28 -2.72 -15.58
CA ASN A 249 8.33 -1.33 -16.07
C ASN A 249 7.32 -0.42 -15.37
N TYR A 250 6.29 -0.99 -14.72
CA TYR A 250 5.29 -0.25 -13.97
C TYR A 250 4.82 -1.05 -12.75
N GLU A 251 4.18 -0.35 -11.81
CA GLU A 251 3.68 -0.92 -10.56
C GLU A 251 2.70 -2.08 -10.82
N ALA A 252 2.88 -3.19 -10.11
CA ALA A 252 2.05 -4.39 -10.17
C ALA A 252 2.01 -5.12 -11.53
N GLN A 253 2.88 -4.78 -12.49
CA GLN A 253 2.90 -5.43 -13.81
C GLN A 253 2.93 -6.97 -13.73
N ALA A 254 3.85 -7.54 -12.94
CA ALA A 254 4.00 -8.99 -12.84
C ALA A 254 2.75 -9.65 -12.23
N ALA A 255 2.13 -9.02 -11.23
CA ALA A 255 0.89 -9.50 -10.63
C ALA A 255 -0.30 -9.46 -11.62
N ILE A 256 -0.43 -8.37 -12.38
CA ILE A 256 -1.48 -8.21 -13.40
C ILE A 256 -1.31 -9.24 -14.52
N GLU A 257 -0.09 -9.39 -15.05
CA GLU A 257 0.19 -10.37 -16.11
C GLU A 257 -0.05 -11.80 -15.62
N LEU A 258 0.27 -12.09 -14.35
CA LEU A 258 0.03 -13.40 -13.73
C LEU A 258 -1.48 -13.68 -13.61
N GLU A 259 -2.28 -12.69 -13.19
CA GLU A 259 -3.74 -12.81 -13.16
C GLU A 259 -4.31 -13.08 -14.57
N MET A 260 -3.80 -12.39 -15.59
CA MET A 260 -4.24 -12.58 -16.98
C MET A 260 -3.91 -13.98 -17.51
N LEU A 261 -2.83 -14.59 -17.04
CA LEU A 261 -2.43 -15.95 -17.41
C LEU A 261 -3.28 -17.02 -16.71
N ALA A 262 -3.81 -16.73 -15.52
CA ALA A 262 -4.56 -17.67 -14.71
C ALA A 262 -5.86 -18.12 -15.41
N SER A 263 -6.04 -19.44 -15.56
CA SER A 263 -7.26 -20.00 -16.14
C SER A 263 -8.43 -19.88 -15.18
N LYS A 264 -9.53 -19.26 -15.63
CA LYS A 264 -10.80 -19.21 -14.87
C LYS A 264 -11.51 -20.57 -14.75
N GLN A 265 -11.05 -21.57 -15.50
CA GLN A 265 -11.61 -22.92 -15.50
C GLN A 265 -10.81 -23.89 -14.63
N GLU A 266 -9.69 -23.44 -14.06
CA GLU A 266 -8.89 -24.26 -13.17
C GLU A 266 -9.69 -24.54 -11.89
N LYS A 267 -9.92 -25.83 -11.62
CA LYS A 267 -10.67 -26.33 -10.45
C LYS A 267 -9.80 -27.14 -9.51
N GLY A 268 -8.50 -27.22 -9.78
CA GLY A 268 -7.56 -27.92 -8.91
C GLY A 268 -7.38 -27.18 -7.59
N ASP A 269 -7.27 -27.96 -6.52
CA ASP A 269 -6.81 -27.50 -5.21
C ASP A 269 -5.37 -27.98 -5.01
N TYR A 270 -4.52 -27.19 -4.34
CA TYR A 270 -3.12 -27.53 -4.02
C TYR A 270 -2.96 -27.99 -2.58
#